data_AF-A0AB34HP22-F1
#
_entry.id   AF-A0AB34HP22-F1
#
_cell.length_a   1.000
_cell.length_b   1.000
_cell.length_c   1.000
_cell.angle_alpha   90.00
_cell.angle_beta   90.00
_cell.angle_gamma   90.00
#
_symmetry.space_group_name_H-M   'P 1'
#
loop_
_entity.id
_entity.type
_entity.pdbx_description
1 polymer ?
#
loop_
_entity_poly.entity_id
_entity_poly.type
_entity_poly.pdbx_seq_one_letter_code
_entity_poly.pdbx_strand_id
1 'polypeptide(L)'
;MYYEYRDLSNDEPTMKLPQGVVYGVVRRSDQNQQKEMVVYGWTTNQLKEEMNYIKDVSQAQQEYQQNYIQTQSSALDSFNTMNSALVSDSIGLQKTLVDVTLENSNIKEQIRNLQQTHEASMDKLREKQRQLEVAQVENQLLKMKVESSQEANAEVMREMTRKLYSQYEESLHEEQQRHSAEKEALLEETNSFLKAIEEANKKMQVAETSLEEKDQRIGELDRLIERMEKERHQLQLQLLEHETEMSTEITNSDKERYQRLEEASASLRERIRHLDDMVHCQQKKVKQMVEEEKVHAVYS
;
A
#
# COMPACT_ATOMS: atom_id res chain seq x y z
N MET A 1 -17.46 82.07 126.14
CA MET A 1 -18.42 83.11 126.57
C MET A 1 -18.85 82.77 127.99
N TYR A 2 -18.67 83.76 128.87
CA TYR A 2 -18.96 83.86 130.32
C TYR A 2 -20.35 83.31 130.72
N TYR A 3 -20.65 82.87 131.95
CA TYR A 3 -20.59 83.53 133.27
C TYR A 3 -20.49 82.47 134.39
N GLU A 4 -19.73 82.57 135.49
CA GLU A 4 -19.58 83.58 136.56
C GLU A 4 -20.62 83.48 137.70
N TYR A 5 -20.14 82.93 138.83
CA TYR A 5 -20.43 83.09 140.26
C TYR A 5 -21.82 83.50 140.78
N ARG A 6 -22.26 82.80 141.86
CA ARG A 6 -22.37 83.39 143.20
C ARG A 6 -22.56 82.37 144.32
N ASP A 7 -21.62 82.43 145.28
CA ASP A 7 -21.79 81.98 146.67
C ASP A 7 -22.85 82.82 147.39
N LEU A 8 -23.59 82.20 148.32
CA LEU A 8 -24.17 82.84 149.50
C LEU A 8 -24.31 81.78 150.62
N SER A 9 -23.60 82.06 151.70
CA SER A 9 -23.49 81.40 153.00
C SER A 9 -24.75 81.54 153.87
N ASN A 10 -25.13 80.47 154.61
CA ASN A 10 -25.24 80.47 156.09
C ASN A 10 -25.94 79.20 156.64
N ASP A 11 -25.29 78.63 157.67
CA ASP A 11 -25.78 78.00 158.90
C ASP A 11 -26.99 77.04 158.89
N GLU A 12 -26.73 75.75 159.19
CA GLU A 12 -27.18 75.08 160.44
C GLU A 12 -26.71 73.61 160.53
N PRO A 13 -26.68 73.00 161.74
CA PRO A 13 -25.67 71.99 162.09
C PRO A 13 -26.04 70.52 161.81
N THR A 14 -24.97 69.74 161.73
CA THR A 14 -24.83 68.29 161.52
C THR A 14 -25.87 67.37 162.16
N MET A 15 -26.45 66.47 161.36
CA MET A 15 -26.82 65.12 161.79
C MET A 15 -26.17 64.10 160.85
N LYS A 16 -25.34 63.22 161.43
CA LYS A 16 -24.60 62.17 160.70
C LYS A 16 -25.58 61.11 160.18
N LEU A 17 -25.57 60.89 158.86
CA LEU A 17 -26.28 59.79 158.19
C LEU A 17 -25.35 58.58 157.94
N PRO A 18 -25.87 57.34 157.97
CA PRO A 18 -25.08 56.13 157.81
C PRO A 18 -24.58 55.99 156.37
N GLN A 19 -23.28 55.74 156.20
CA GLN A 19 -22.66 55.51 154.91
C GLN A 19 -23.18 54.19 154.29
N GLY A 20 -23.80 54.26 153.10
CA GLY A 20 -24.03 53.08 152.25
C GLY A 20 -25.43 52.88 151.64
N VAL A 21 -26.39 53.80 151.83
CA VAL A 21 -27.75 53.71 151.25
C VAL A 21 -27.94 54.83 150.23
N VAL A 22 -28.43 54.48 149.03
CA VAL A 22 -28.70 55.44 147.95
C VAL A 22 -30.22 55.59 147.81
N TYR A 23 -30.69 56.83 147.87
CA TYR A 23 -32.09 57.17 147.70
C TYR A 23 -32.31 57.68 146.29
N GLY A 24 -33.14 56.99 145.51
CA GLY A 24 -33.57 57.46 144.20
C GLY A 24 -35.03 57.92 144.25
N VAL A 25 -35.31 59.00 143.53
CA VAL A 25 -36.67 59.55 143.41
C VAL A 25 -37.18 59.21 142.01
N VAL A 26 -37.99 58.16 141.90
CA VAL A 26 -38.60 57.78 140.61
C VAL A 26 -39.93 58.53 140.49
N ARG A 27 -40.02 59.46 139.53
CA ARG A 27 -41.30 60.06 139.17
C ARG A 27 -42.11 59.06 138.34
N ARG A 28 -43.05 58.37 138.99
CA ARG A 28 -44.09 57.63 138.26
C ARG A 28 -45.19 58.62 137.88
N SER A 29 -45.43 58.76 136.58
CA SER A 29 -46.62 59.44 136.09
C SER A 29 -47.67 58.37 135.81
N ASP A 30 -48.59 58.17 136.76
CA ASP A 30 -49.77 57.36 136.49
C ASP A 30 -50.76 58.16 135.61
N GLN A 31 -51.67 57.47 134.91
CA GLN A 31 -52.58 58.09 133.92
C GLN A 31 -53.50 59.20 134.50
N ASN A 32 -53.53 59.38 135.82
CA ASN A 32 -54.34 60.36 136.55
C ASN A 32 -53.57 61.58 137.12
N GLN A 33 -52.35 61.89 136.64
CA GLN A 33 -51.60 63.13 136.92
C GLN A 33 -51.30 63.47 138.41
N GLN A 34 -51.56 62.57 139.36
CA GLN A 34 -51.02 62.70 140.71
C GLN A 34 -49.55 62.29 140.71
N LYS A 35 -48.67 63.28 140.80
CA LYS A 35 -47.21 63.08 140.87
C LYS A 35 -46.85 62.60 142.27
N GLU A 36 -47.05 61.32 142.51
CA GLU A 36 -46.64 60.69 143.75
C GLU A 36 -45.13 60.49 143.73
N MET A 37 -44.46 61.14 144.68
CA MET A 37 -43.01 61.13 144.79
C MET A 37 -42.62 60.05 145.79
N VAL A 38 -42.57 58.82 145.32
CA VAL A 38 -42.22 57.67 146.16
C VAL A 38 -40.70 57.56 146.22
N VAL A 39 -40.15 57.73 147.41
CA VAL A 39 -38.72 57.64 147.69
C VAL A 39 -38.42 56.18 148.00
N TYR A 40 -37.71 55.51 147.09
CA TYR A 40 -37.23 54.15 147.31
C TYR A 40 -35.81 54.22 147.85
N GLY A 41 -35.61 53.66 149.04
CA GLY A 41 -34.28 53.50 149.64
C GLY A 41 -33.72 52.15 149.24
N TRP A 42 -32.65 52.14 148.45
CA TRP A 42 -31.95 50.91 148.11
C TRP A 42 -30.63 50.85 148.85
N THR A 43 -30.33 49.68 149.38
CA THR A 43 -28.96 49.41 149.79
C THR A 43 -28.06 49.40 148.55
N THR A 44 -26.84 49.92 148.68
CA THR A 44 -25.84 49.95 147.58
C THR A 44 -25.65 48.60 146.90
N ASN A 45 -25.85 47.48 147.63
CA ASN A 45 -25.82 46.13 147.06
C ASN A 45 -27.02 45.84 146.14
N GLN A 46 -28.25 46.17 146.56
CA GLN A 46 -29.46 45.97 145.75
C GLN A 46 -29.45 46.79 144.45
N LEU A 47 -29.02 48.05 144.52
CA LEU A 47 -28.96 48.91 143.34
C LEU A 47 -27.88 48.45 142.35
N LYS A 48 -26.80 47.85 142.87
CA LYS A 48 -25.75 47.23 142.07
C LYS A 48 -26.24 45.94 141.40
N GLU A 49 -27.05 45.13 142.08
CA GLU A 49 -27.72 43.96 141.51
C GLU A 49 -28.73 44.33 140.42
N GLU A 50 -29.59 45.33 140.65
CA GLU A 50 -30.56 45.80 139.65
C GLU A 50 -29.87 46.44 138.43
N MET A 51 -28.81 47.23 138.64
CA MET A 51 -28.02 47.78 137.54
C MET A 51 -27.31 46.67 136.75
N ASN A 52 -26.80 45.64 137.44
CA ASN A 52 -26.26 44.46 136.78
C ASN A 52 -27.35 43.71 136.00
N TYR A 53 -28.55 43.55 136.55
CA TYR A 53 -29.67 42.90 135.88
C TYR A 53 -30.12 43.68 134.63
N ILE A 54 -30.29 45.00 134.70
CA ILE A 54 -30.64 45.83 133.54
C ILE A 54 -29.54 45.77 132.48
N LYS A 55 -28.27 45.77 132.90
CA LYS A 55 -27.13 45.62 132.00
C LYS A 55 -27.16 44.25 131.30
N ASP A 56 -27.42 43.18 132.05
CA ASP A 56 -27.49 41.81 131.53
C ASP A 56 -28.69 41.62 130.59
N VAL A 57 -29.86 42.17 130.91
CA VAL A 57 -31.05 42.13 130.04
C VAL A 57 -30.85 42.97 128.78
N SER A 58 -30.30 44.17 128.90
CA SER A 58 -29.99 45.02 127.74
C SER A 58 -28.93 44.37 126.84
N GLN A 59 -27.93 43.73 127.46
CA GLN A 59 -26.91 42.97 126.76
C GLN A 59 -27.53 41.75 126.05
N ALA A 60 -28.38 40.97 126.74
CA ALA A 60 -29.08 39.84 126.14
C ALA A 60 -30.01 40.26 124.99
N GLN A 61 -30.70 41.40 125.12
CA GLN A 61 -31.53 41.94 124.04
C GLN A 61 -30.69 42.43 122.86
N GLN A 62 -29.55 43.08 123.11
CA GLN A 62 -28.61 43.49 122.08
C GLN A 62 -28.01 42.27 121.37
N GLU A 63 -27.62 41.24 122.11
CA GLU A 63 -27.14 39.97 121.58
C GLU A 63 -28.22 39.26 120.75
N TYR A 64 -29.48 39.26 121.19
CA TYR A 64 -30.59 38.72 120.42
C TYR A 64 -30.82 39.48 119.10
N GLN A 65 -30.84 40.81 119.14
CA GLN A 65 -30.98 41.64 117.93
C GLN A 65 -29.80 41.45 116.97
N GLN A 66 -28.58 41.40 117.49
CA GLN A 66 -27.39 41.11 116.70
C GLN A 66 -27.45 39.71 116.08
N ASN A 67 -27.86 38.70 116.85
CA ASN A 67 -28.03 37.33 116.36
C ASN A 67 -29.12 37.24 115.28
N TYR A 68 -30.25 37.93 115.47
CA TYR A 68 -31.32 37.99 114.49
C TYR A 68 -30.86 38.65 113.18
N ILE A 69 -30.18 39.80 113.26
CA ILE A 69 -29.60 40.49 112.10
C ILE A 69 -28.53 39.63 111.42
N GLN A 70 -27.66 38.98 112.19
CA GLN A 70 -26.63 38.08 111.68
C GLN A 70 -27.24 36.89 110.94
N THR A 71 -28.30 36.29 111.50
CA THR A 71 -29.02 35.15 110.88
C THR A 71 -29.71 35.59 109.59
N GLN A 72 -30.38 36.75 109.58
CA GLN A 72 -30.99 37.29 108.36
C GLN A 72 -29.96 37.68 107.30
N SER A 73 -28.84 38.31 107.69
CA SER A 73 -27.75 38.66 106.76
C SER A 73 -27.14 37.40 106.15
N SER A 74 -26.87 36.37 106.96
CA SER A 74 -26.32 35.09 106.49
C SER A 74 -27.28 34.37 105.53
N ALA A 75 -28.60 34.43 105.80
CA ALA A 75 -29.61 33.90 104.90
C ALA A 75 -29.69 34.68 103.58
N LEU A 76 -29.57 36.01 103.63
CA LEU A 76 -29.54 36.87 102.45
C LEU A 76 -28.27 36.65 101.61
N ASP A 77 -27.11 36.52 102.26
CA ASP A 77 -25.84 36.20 101.59
C ASP A 77 -25.88 34.81 100.94
N SER A 78 -26.49 33.83 101.61
CA SER A 78 -26.74 32.51 101.04
C SER A 78 -27.66 32.58 99.82
N PHE A 79 -28.74 33.37 99.89
CA PHE A 79 -29.64 33.61 98.75
C PHE A 79 -28.93 34.33 97.59
N ASN A 80 -28.13 35.36 97.89
CA ASN A 80 -27.34 36.07 96.88
C ASN A 80 -26.29 35.14 96.24
N THR A 81 -25.69 34.25 97.00
CA THR A 81 -24.75 33.22 96.51
C THR A 81 -25.48 32.21 95.61
N MET A 82 -26.66 31.75 96.00
CA MET A 82 -27.47 30.86 95.17
C MET A 82 -27.94 31.55 93.88
N ASN A 83 -28.38 32.80 93.96
CA ASN A 83 -28.81 33.58 92.82
C ASN A 83 -27.65 33.85 91.85
N SER A 84 -26.46 34.17 92.37
CA SER A 84 -25.27 34.37 91.53
C SER A 84 -24.82 33.06 90.87
N ALA A 85 -24.88 31.93 91.59
CA ALA A 85 -24.63 30.60 91.02
C ALA A 85 -25.64 30.26 89.92
N LEU A 86 -26.93 30.47 90.14
CA LEU A 86 -27.98 30.25 89.15
C LEU A 86 -27.77 31.13 87.90
N VAL A 87 -27.44 32.41 88.09
CA VAL A 87 -27.14 33.33 86.98
C VAL A 87 -25.91 32.86 86.21
N SER A 88 -24.85 32.41 86.91
CA SER A 88 -23.66 31.83 86.29
C SER A 88 -24.00 30.57 85.48
N ASP A 89 -24.79 29.65 86.04
CA ASP A 89 -25.21 28.43 85.35
C ASP A 89 -26.11 28.75 84.14
N SER A 90 -27.02 29.70 84.26
CA SER A 90 -27.86 30.18 83.15
C SER A 90 -27.02 30.77 82.02
N ILE A 91 -26.03 31.60 82.35
CA ILE A 91 -25.09 32.16 81.37
C ILE A 91 -24.26 31.05 80.73
N GLY A 92 -23.79 30.08 81.53
CA GLY A 92 -23.05 28.92 81.05
C GLY A 92 -23.83 28.10 80.03
N LEU A 93 -25.09 27.76 80.35
CA LEU A 93 -25.97 27.01 79.44
C LEU A 93 -26.28 27.80 78.17
N GLN A 94 -26.57 29.09 78.27
CA GLN A 94 -26.78 29.95 77.10
C GLN A 94 -25.54 29.98 76.20
N LYS A 95 -24.35 30.11 76.78
CA LYS A 95 -23.08 30.08 76.04
C LYS A 95 -22.91 28.74 75.33
N THR A 96 -23.07 27.61 76.02
CA THR A 96 -22.97 26.28 75.41
C THR A 96 -23.97 26.09 74.27
N LEU A 97 -25.21 26.56 74.42
CA LEU A 97 -26.23 26.46 73.37
C LEU A 97 -25.82 27.27 72.13
N VAL A 98 -25.30 28.48 72.32
CA VAL A 98 -24.82 29.33 71.22
C VAL A 98 -23.61 28.68 70.54
N ASP A 99 -22.63 28.20 71.32
CA ASP A 99 -21.44 27.53 70.79
C ASP A 99 -21.83 26.30 69.95
N VAL A 100 -22.74 25.46 70.46
CA VAL A 100 -23.29 24.29 69.72
C VAL A 100 -24.06 24.71 68.47
N THR A 101 -24.79 25.83 68.50
CA THR A 101 -25.53 26.33 67.33
C THR A 101 -24.57 26.82 66.24
N LEU A 102 -23.51 27.53 66.64
CA LEU A 102 -22.46 27.96 65.72
C LEU A 102 -21.72 26.77 65.12
N GLU A 103 -21.35 25.78 65.93
CA GLU A 103 -20.69 24.57 65.44
C GLU A 103 -21.58 23.78 64.47
N ASN A 104 -22.87 23.61 64.77
CA ASN A 104 -23.84 23.01 63.85
C ASN A 104 -23.97 23.79 62.53
N SER A 105 -23.92 25.12 62.57
CA SER A 105 -23.94 25.95 61.37
C SER A 105 -22.68 25.74 60.50
N ASN A 106 -21.51 25.64 61.13
CA ASN A 106 -20.24 25.35 60.46
C ASN A 106 -20.23 23.94 59.84
N ILE A 107 -20.68 22.92 60.58
CA ILE A 107 -20.83 21.55 60.07
C ILE A 107 -21.76 21.53 58.85
N LYS A 108 -22.90 22.23 58.92
CA LYS A 108 -23.86 22.31 57.81
C LYS A 108 -23.25 22.98 56.56
N GLU A 109 -22.44 24.02 56.75
CA GLU A 109 -21.72 24.66 55.64
C GLU A 109 -20.66 23.75 55.03
N GLN A 110 -19.89 23.04 55.86
CA GLN A 110 -18.91 22.05 55.39
C GLN A 110 -19.57 20.93 54.59
N ILE A 111 -20.71 20.39 55.06
CA ILE A 111 -21.49 19.39 54.33
C ILE A 111 -21.93 19.93 52.97
N ARG A 112 -22.43 21.17 52.91
CA ARG A 112 -22.83 21.80 51.64
C ARG A 112 -21.65 21.96 50.69
N ASN A 113 -20.50 22.39 51.19
CA ASN A 113 -19.27 22.54 50.39
C ASN A 113 -18.78 21.19 49.86
N LEU A 114 -18.81 20.15 50.68
CA LEU A 114 -18.47 18.78 50.26
C LEU A 114 -19.45 18.25 49.22
N GLN A 115 -20.74 18.49 49.39
CA GLN A 115 -21.76 18.10 48.40
C GLN A 115 -21.54 18.81 47.06
N GLN A 116 -21.30 20.13 47.08
CA GLN A 116 -21.08 20.91 45.88
C GLN A 116 -19.78 20.51 45.14
N THR A 117 -18.71 20.23 45.89
CA THR A 117 -17.45 19.76 45.30
C THR A 117 -17.57 18.34 44.73
N HIS A 118 -18.29 17.46 45.41
CA HIS A 118 -18.61 16.12 44.90
C HIS A 118 -19.45 16.20 43.61
N GLU A 119 -20.51 17.00 43.60
CA GLU A 119 -21.37 17.21 42.43
C GLU A 119 -20.56 17.75 41.24
N ALA A 120 -19.77 18.80 41.45
CA ALA A 120 -18.90 19.35 40.40
C ALA A 120 -17.87 18.34 39.87
N SER A 121 -17.37 17.44 40.73
CA SER A 121 -16.46 16.35 40.32
C SER A 121 -17.19 15.30 39.48
N MET A 122 -18.41 14.92 39.87
CA MET A 122 -19.25 13.98 39.13
C MET A 122 -19.63 14.51 37.75
N ASP A 123 -19.94 15.80 37.63
CA ASP A 123 -20.25 16.42 36.34
C ASP A 123 -19.02 16.48 35.43
N LYS A 124 -17.85 16.78 35.98
CA LYS A 124 -16.57 16.68 35.23
C LYS A 124 -16.32 15.25 34.77
N LEU A 125 -16.59 14.24 35.59
CA LEU A 125 -16.43 12.84 35.23
C LEU A 125 -17.39 12.45 34.09
N ARG A 126 -18.66 12.87 34.16
CA ARG A 126 -19.66 12.64 33.10
C ARG A 126 -19.26 13.29 31.78
N GLU A 127 -18.78 14.54 31.81
CA GLU A 127 -18.33 15.21 30.59
C GLU A 127 -17.08 14.53 30.00
N LYS A 128 -16.15 14.06 30.86
CA LYS A 128 -15.00 13.28 30.40
C LYS A 128 -15.41 11.94 29.79
N GLN A 129 -16.39 11.27 30.38
CA GLN A 129 -16.97 10.05 29.83
C GLN A 129 -17.59 10.29 28.45
N ARG A 130 -18.37 11.38 28.30
CA ARG A 130 -18.95 11.78 27.00
C ARG A 130 -17.89 12.08 25.96
N GLN A 131 -16.83 12.80 26.33
CA GLN A 131 -15.70 13.09 25.42
C GLN A 131 -15.00 11.80 24.97
N LEU A 132 -14.83 10.84 25.88
CA LEU A 132 -14.23 9.55 25.57
C LEU A 132 -15.11 8.74 24.60
N GLU A 133 -16.42 8.73 24.78
CA GLU A 133 -17.36 8.07 23.86
C GLU A 133 -17.31 8.69 22.45
N VAL A 134 -17.31 10.03 22.35
CA VAL A 134 -17.17 10.73 21.06
C VAL A 134 -15.84 10.36 20.38
N ALA A 135 -14.74 10.38 21.13
CA ALA A 135 -13.43 9.99 20.61
C ALA A 135 -13.39 8.51 20.19
N GLN A 136 -14.09 7.61 20.90
CA GLN A 136 -14.18 6.20 20.53
C GLN A 136 -14.93 6.02 19.21
N VAL A 137 -16.07 6.70 19.02
CA VAL A 137 -16.83 6.64 17.76
C VAL A 137 -16.01 7.21 16.60
N GLU A 138 -15.31 8.34 16.81
CA GLU A 138 -14.44 8.92 15.79
C GLU A 138 -13.29 7.96 15.42
N ASN A 139 -12.66 7.32 16.41
CA ASN A 139 -11.63 6.31 16.16
C ASN A 139 -12.17 5.10 15.38
N GLN A 140 -13.38 4.63 15.68
CA GLN A 140 -14.02 3.56 14.92
C GLN A 140 -14.30 3.98 13.47
N LEU A 141 -14.79 5.20 13.26
CA LEU A 141 -15.04 5.74 11.93
C LEU A 141 -13.74 5.89 11.13
N LEU A 142 -12.69 6.42 11.74
CA LEU A 142 -11.37 6.53 11.11
C LEU A 142 -10.81 5.15 10.75
N LYS A 143 -10.96 4.17 11.63
CA LYS A 143 -10.57 2.77 11.35
C LYS A 143 -11.30 2.23 10.13
N MET A 144 -12.62 2.35 10.07
CA MET A 144 -13.41 1.92 8.91
C MET A 144 -13.02 2.66 7.63
N LYS A 145 -12.71 3.97 7.71
CA LYS A 145 -12.29 4.76 6.56
C LYS A 145 -10.91 4.33 6.05
N VAL A 146 -9.98 4.02 6.96
CA VAL A 146 -8.67 3.48 6.59
C VAL A 146 -8.82 2.10 5.95
N GLU A 147 -9.61 1.21 6.53
CA GLU A 147 -9.89 -0.13 5.97
C GLU A 147 -10.52 -0.04 4.58
N SER A 148 -11.54 0.81 4.41
CA SER A 148 -12.18 1.02 3.10
C SER A 148 -11.24 1.61 2.05
N SER A 149 -10.38 2.56 2.45
CA SER A 149 -9.36 3.15 1.57
C SER A 149 -8.29 2.11 1.19
N GLN A 150 -7.84 1.29 2.15
CA GLN A 150 -6.90 0.22 1.90
C GLN A 150 -7.47 -0.85 0.97
N GLU A 151 -8.74 -1.24 1.14
CA GLU A 151 -9.39 -2.21 0.24
C GLU A 151 -9.53 -1.66 -1.18
N ALA A 152 -9.93 -0.38 -1.33
CA ALA A 152 -9.99 0.25 -2.65
C ALA A 152 -8.62 0.28 -3.34
N ASN A 153 -7.56 0.61 -2.60
CA ASN A 153 -6.20 0.59 -3.12
C ASN A 153 -5.74 -0.84 -3.50
N ALA A 154 -6.06 -1.84 -2.68
CA ALA A 154 -5.76 -3.24 -2.98
C ALA A 154 -6.48 -3.71 -4.24
N GLU A 155 -7.74 -3.32 -4.44
CA GLU A 155 -8.49 -3.69 -5.64
C GLU A 155 -7.90 -3.06 -6.92
N VAL A 156 -7.47 -1.79 -6.87
CA VAL A 156 -6.77 -1.16 -8.01
C VAL A 156 -5.50 -1.93 -8.37
N MET A 157 -4.72 -2.37 -7.38
CA MET A 157 -3.53 -3.18 -7.62
C MET A 157 -3.90 -4.55 -8.21
N ARG A 158 -4.94 -5.24 -7.69
CA ARG A 158 -5.44 -6.51 -8.25
C ARG A 158 -5.90 -6.33 -9.71
N GLU A 159 -6.61 -5.25 -10.02
CA GLU A 159 -7.10 -4.96 -11.38
C GLU A 159 -5.95 -4.65 -12.33
N MET A 160 -4.95 -3.87 -11.89
CA MET A 160 -3.74 -3.62 -12.67
C MET A 160 -3.00 -4.93 -12.95
N THR A 161 -2.81 -5.78 -11.94
CA THR A 161 -2.19 -7.10 -12.09
C THR A 161 -2.98 -7.97 -13.07
N ARG A 162 -4.31 -8.01 -12.96
CA ARG A 162 -5.18 -8.76 -13.88
C ARG A 162 -5.04 -8.28 -15.32
N LYS A 163 -5.00 -6.95 -15.55
CA LYS A 163 -4.80 -6.36 -16.88
C LYS A 163 -3.43 -6.70 -17.46
N LEU A 164 -2.37 -6.62 -16.66
CA LEU A 164 -1.03 -7.03 -17.07
C LEU A 164 -0.99 -8.50 -17.48
N TYR A 165 -1.53 -9.40 -16.66
CA TYR A 165 -1.59 -10.83 -17.01
C TYR A 165 -2.42 -11.08 -18.27
N SER A 166 -3.60 -10.47 -18.41
CA SER A 166 -4.44 -10.59 -19.62
C SER A 166 -3.66 -10.14 -20.86
N GLN A 167 -2.95 -9.00 -20.79
CA GLN A 167 -2.14 -8.50 -21.89
C GLN A 167 -1.00 -9.44 -22.26
N TYR A 168 -0.33 -10.03 -21.25
CA TYR A 168 0.72 -11.02 -21.50
C TYR A 168 0.18 -12.30 -22.12
N GLU A 169 -0.95 -12.80 -21.65
CA GLU A 169 -1.61 -13.99 -22.21
C GLU A 169 -2.10 -13.75 -23.63
N GLU A 170 -2.72 -12.60 -23.90
CA GLU A 170 -3.14 -12.17 -25.24
C GLU A 170 -1.94 -12.08 -26.19
N SER A 171 -0.88 -11.39 -25.79
CA SER A 171 0.34 -11.25 -26.61
C SER A 171 0.99 -12.60 -26.92
N LEU A 172 1.04 -13.49 -25.92
CA LEU A 172 1.56 -14.85 -26.10
C LEU A 172 0.69 -15.65 -27.09
N HIS A 173 -0.62 -15.54 -26.96
CA HIS A 173 -1.57 -16.23 -27.82
C HIS A 173 -1.48 -15.73 -29.28
N GLU A 174 -1.40 -14.42 -29.49
CA GLU A 174 -1.22 -13.82 -30.81
C GLU A 174 0.05 -14.31 -31.49
N GLU A 175 1.18 -14.33 -30.78
CA GLU A 175 2.45 -14.78 -31.36
C GLU A 175 2.43 -16.29 -31.66
N GLN A 176 1.81 -17.09 -30.79
CA GLN A 176 1.62 -18.51 -31.05
C GLN A 176 0.73 -18.75 -32.27
N GLN A 177 -0.35 -17.99 -32.43
CA GLN A 177 -1.20 -18.04 -33.62
C GLN A 177 -0.43 -17.65 -34.87
N ARG A 178 0.35 -16.56 -34.84
CA ARG A 178 1.20 -16.15 -35.97
C ARG A 178 2.19 -17.23 -36.36
N HIS A 179 2.92 -17.80 -35.40
CA HIS A 179 3.85 -18.89 -35.68
C HIS A 179 3.15 -20.12 -36.25
N SER A 180 1.95 -20.46 -35.74
CA SER A 180 1.18 -21.58 -36.28
C SER A 180 0.73 -21.33 -37.73
N ALA A 181 0.28 -20.11 -38.04
CA ALA A 181 -0.13 -19.71 -39.38
C ALA A 181 1.05 -19.66 -40.35
N GLU A 182 2.21 -19.14 -39.92
CA GLU A 182 3.44 -19.14 -40.73
C GLU A 182 3.91 -20.55 -41.03
N LYS A 183 3.89 -21.44 -40.02
CA LYS A 183 4.21 -22.86 -40.22
C LYS A 183 3.27 -23.51 -41.24
N GLU A 184 1.96 -23.24 -41.14
CA GLU A 184 0.97 -23.78 -42.08
C GLU A 184 1.19 -23.24 -43.51
N ALA A 185 1.48 -21.94 -43.65
CA ALA A 185 1.77 -21.34 -44.95
C ALA A 185 3.03 -21.95 -45.60
N LEU A 186 4.12 -22.15 -44.83
CA LEU A 186 5.34 -22.79 -45.32
C LEU A 186 5.12 -24.26 -45.69
N LEU A 187 4.27 -24.97 -44.94
CA LEU A 187 3.88 -26.34 -45.27
C LEU A 187 3.10 -26.39 -46.59
N GLU A 188 2.18 -25.46 -46.82
CA GLU A 188 1.42 -25.39 -48.08
C GLU A 188 2.32 -25.04 -49.26
N GLU A 189 3.26 -24.10 -49.09
CA GLU A 189 4.25 -23.79 -50.13
C GLU A 189 5.13 -25.01 -50.46
N THR A 190 5.60 -25.73 -49.44
CA THR A 190 6.37 -26.98 -49.62
C THR A 190 5.56 -28.04 -50.35
N ASN A 191 4.28 -28.21 -50.00
CA ASN A 191 3.37 -29.15 -50.67
C ASN A 191 3.12 -28.77 -52.13
N SER A 192 2.99 -27.47 -52.42
CA SER A 192 2.86 -26.96 -53.79
C SER A 192 4.11 -27.27 -54.63
N PHE A 193 5.31 -27.03 -54.10
CA PHE A 193 6.55 -27.39 -54.77
C PHE A 193 6.67 -28.91 -54.97
N LEU A 194 6.30 -29.70 -53.98
CA LEU A 194 6.32 -31.16 -54.08
C LEU A 194 5.40 -31.63 -55.22
N LYS A 195 4.17 -31.12 -55.31
CA LYS A 195 3.24 -31.42 -56.41
C LYS A 195 3.82 -31.01 -57.77
N ALA A 196 4.42 -29.83 -57.88
CA ALA A 196 5.03 -29.35 -59.13
C ALA A 196 6.20 -30.24 -59.57
N ILE A 197 7.04 -30.70 -58.62
CA ILE A 197 8.13 -31.65 -58.87
C ILE A 197 7.57 -33.00 -59.32
N GLU A 198 6.54 -33.52 -58.64
CA GLU A 198 5.88 -34.76 -59.04
C GLU A 198 5.30 -34.69 -60.46
N GLU A 199 4.66 -33.58 -60.82
CA GLU A 199 4.14 -33.36 -62.17
C GLU A 199 5.25 -33.26 -63.22
N ALA A 200 6.34 -32.55 -62.90
CA ALA A 200 7.50 -32.47 -63.78
C ALA A 200 8.16 -33.85 -63.98
N ASN A 201 8.29 -34.64 -62.91
CA ASN A 201 8.80 -36.00 -62.96
C ASN A 201 7.92 -36.92 -63.82
N LYS A 202 6.59 -36.82 -63.70
CA LYS A 202 5.66 -37.55 -64.58
C LYS A 202 5.84 -37.17 -66.05
N LYS A 203 5.95 -35.87 -66.36
CA LYS A 203 6.19 -35.40 -67.74
C LYS A 203 7.54 -35.89 -68.27
N MET A 204 8.57 -35.88 -67.44
CA MET A 204 9.90 -36.38 -67.77
C MET A 204 9.86 -37.86 -68.12
N GLN A 205 9.20 -38.70 -67.31
CA GLN A 205 9.05 -40.14 -67.59
C GLN A 205 8.33 -40.40 -68.93
N VAL A 206 7.30 -39.61 -69.25
CA VAL A 206 6.61 -39.72 -70.55
C VAL A 206 7.52 -39.31 -71.71
N ALA A 207 8.33 -38.25 -71.54
CA ALA A 207 9.30 -37.84 -72.55
C ALA A 207 10.42 -38.88 -72.74
N GLU A 208 10.89 -39.48 -71.65
CA GLU A 208 11.92 -40.53 -71.64
C GLU A 208 11.43 -41.78 -72.39
N THR A 209 10.25 -42.29 -72.07
CA THR A 209 9.65 -43.43 -72.79
C THR A 209 9.45 -43.13 -74.28
N SER A 210 8.99 -41.94 -74.66
CA SER A 210 8.86 -41.56 -76.07
C SER A 210 10.21 -41.42 -76.78
N LEU A 211 11.27 -41.01 -76.07
CA LEU A 211 12.63 -40.94 -76.60
C LEU A 211 13.19 -42.36 -76.82
N GLU A 212 12.98 -43.28 -75.87
CA GLU A 212 13.36 -44.69 -76.02
C GLU A 212 12.69 -45.34 -77.24
N GLU A 213 11.40 -45.08 -77.48
CA GLU A 213 10.70 -45.55 -78.68
C GLU A 213 11.33 -45.01 -79.98
N LYS A 214 11.73 -43.73 -79.99
CA LYS A 214 12.42 -43.12 -81.14
C LYS A 214 13.81 -43.72 -81.33
N ASP A 215 14.57 -43.94 -80.27
CA ASP A 215 15.89 -44.56 -80.33
C ASP A 215 15.79 -46.00 -80.85
N GLN A 216 14.76 -46.76 -80.45
CA GLN A 216 14.48 -48.08 -81.03
C GLN A 216 14.23 -47.97 -82.54
N ARG A 217 13.42 -46.99 -82.97
CA ARG A 217 13.13 -46.76 -84.39
C ARG A 217 14.38 -46.35 -85.18
N ILE A 218 15.24 -45.50 -84.62
CA ILE A 218 16.54 -45.14 -85.22
C ILE A 218 17.40 -46.41 -85.38
N GLY A 219 17.50 -47.23 -84.34
CA GLY A 219 18.25 -48.49 -84.41
C GLY A 219 17.71 -49.47 -85.47
N GLU A 220 16.41 -49.49 -85.74
CA GLU A 220 15.83 -50.25 -86.87
C GLU A 220 16.26 -49.69 -88.23
N LEU A 221 16.24 -48.36 -88.38
CA LEU A 221 16.66 -47.68 -89.60
C LEU A 221 18.16 -47.87 -89.87
N ASP A 222 19.01 -47.77 -88.84
CA ASP A 222 20.46 -48.00 -88.98
C ASP A 222 20.77 -49.42 -89.47
N ARG A 223 20.08 -50.43 -88.94
CA ARG A 223 20.22 -51.83 -89.43
C ARG A 223 19.74 -51.99 -90.87
N LEU A 224 18.71 -51.23 -91.29
CA LEU A 224 18.26 -51.24 -92.67
C LEU A 224 19.30 -50.58 -93.59
N ILE A 225 19.83 -49.42 -93.18
CA ILE A 225 20.89 -48.70 -93.90
C ILE A 225 22.11 -49.61 -94.05
N GLU A 226 22.56 -50.28 -93.00
CA GLU A 226 23.71 -51.19 -93.07
C GLU A 226 23.48 -52.33 -94.09
N ARG A 227 22.25 -52.89 -94.15
CA ARG A 227 21.90 -53.92 -95.15
C ARG A 227 21.92 -53.35 -96.57
N MET A 228 21.32 -52.19 -96.78
CA MET A 228 21.31 -51.51 -98.08
C MET A 228 22.71 -51.10 -98.51
N GLU A 229 23.57 -50.69 -97.57
CA GLU A 229 24.97 -50.37 -97.85
C GLU A 229 25.74 -51.63 -98.27
N LYS A 230 25.58 -52.76 -97.56
CA LYS A 230 26.21 -54.03 -97.97
C LYS A 230 25.76 -54.46 -99.37
N GLU A 231 24.46 -54.38 -99.65
CA GLU A 231 23.90 -54.68 -100.97
C GLU A 231 24.47 -53.73 -102.04
N ARG A 232 24.53 -52.42 -101.77
CA ARG A 232 25.15 -51.44 -102.68
C ARG A 232 26.61 -51.77 -102.96
N HIS A 233 27.42 -52.07 -101.94
CA HIS A 233 28.82 -52.44 -102.13
C HIS A 233 28.95 -53.75 -102.93
N GLN A 234 28.07 -54.72 -102.70
CA GLN A 234 28.03 -55.96 -103.48
C GLN A 234 27.69 -55.71 -104.96
N LEU A 235 26.67 -54.89 -105.24
CA LEU A 235 26.30 -54.51 -106.61
C LEU A 235 27.43 -53.72 -107.30
N GLN A 236 28.14 -52.85 -106.57
CA GLN A 236 29.31 -52.14 -107.08
C GLN A 236 30.45 -53.09 -107.47
N LEU A 237 30.72 -54.12 -106.65
CA LEU A 237 31.72 -55.14 -106.97
C LEU A 237 31.34 -55.94 -108.23
N GLN A 238 30.07 -56.35 -108.34
CA GLN A 238 29.57 -57.05 -109.52
C GLN A 238 29.65 -56.18 -110.78
N LEU A 239 29.31 -54.89 -110.68
CA LEU A 239 29.45 -53.95 -111.78
C LEU A 239 30.91 -53.83 -112.24
N LEU A 240 31.86 -53.72 -111.30
CA LEU A 240 33.29 -53.68 -111.62
C LEU A 240 33.77 -54.98 -112.27
N GLU A 241 33.34 -56.14 -111.77
CA GLU A 241 33.67 -57.44 -112.34
C GLU A 241 33.23 -57.52 -113.80
N HIS A 242 31.96 -57.16 -114.09
CA HIS A 242 31.45 -57.09 -115.45
C HIS A 242 32.17 -56.04 -116.32
N GLU A 243 32.52 -54.87 -115.78
CA GLU A 243 33.31 -53.86 -116.51
C GLU A 243 34.70 -54.40 -116.89
N THR A 244 35.35 -55.18 -116.01
CA THR A 244 36.66 -55.80 -116.29
C THR A 244 36.56 -56.95 -117.30
N GLU A 245 35.55 -57.81 -117.17
CA GLU A 245 35.25 -58.87 -118.14
C GLU A 245 35.02 -58.27 -119.54
N MET A 246 34.11 -57.30 -119.64
CA MET A 246 33.82 -56.60 -120.90
C MET A 246 35.05 -55.88 -121.46
N SER A 247 35.86 -55.24 -120.61
CA SER A 247 37.11 -54.59 -121.05
C SER A 247 38.14 -55.61 -121.56
N THR A 248 38.24 -56.80 -120.97
CA THR A 248 39.17 -57.84 -121.43
C THR A 248 38.74 -58.47 -122.75
N GLU A 249 37.44 -58.67 -122.97
CA GLU A 249 36.90 -59.19 -124.23
C GLU A 249 37.03 -58.18 -125.38
N ILE A 250 36.73 -56.90 -125.12
CA ILE A 250 36.85 -55.83 -126.12
C ILE A 250 38.33 -55.58 -126.50
N THR A 251 39.23 -55.52 -125.52
CA THR A 251 40.66 -55.24 -125.79
C THR A 251 41.36 -56.33 -126.60
N ASN A 252 41.00 -57.60 -126.41
CA ASN A 252 41.57 -58.71 -127.18
C ASN A 252 41.05 -58.73 -128.62
N SER A 253 39.75 -58.53 -128.82
CA SER A 253 39.14 -58.45 -130.17
C SER A 253 39.68 -57.25 -130.97
N ASP A 254 39.78 -56.09 -130.34
CA ASP A 254 40.30 -54.89 -131.01
C ASP A 254 41.79 -55.02 -131.32
N LYS A 255 42.62 -55.59 -130.44
CA LYS A 255 44.05 -55.84 -130.73
C LYS A 255 44.26 -56.68 -131.99
N GLU A 256 43.54 -57.80 -132.13
CA GLU A 256 43.66 -58.65 -133.33
C GLU A 256 43.19 -57.93 -134.60
N ARG A 257 42.13 -57.13 -134.50
CA ARG A 257 41.60 -56.36 -135.63
C ARG A 257 42.56 -55.26 -136.06
N TYR A 258 43.18 -54.55 -135.11
CA TYR A 258 44.22 -53.57 -135.39
C TYR A 258 45.43 -54.19 -136.07
N GLN A 259 45.88 -55.36 -135.60
CA GLN A 259 47.04 -56.06 -136.17
C GLN A 259 46.80 -56.48 -137.64
N ARG A 260 45.63 -57.05 -137.96
CA ARG A 260 45.27 -57.40 -139.35
C ARG A 260 45.17 -56.17 -140.26
N LEU A 261 44.66 -55.05 -139.73
CA LEU A 261 44.55 -53.80 -140.48
C LEU A 261 45.93 -53.18 -140.76
N GLU A 262 46.86 -53.29 -139.81
CA GLU A 262 48.23 -52.80 -139.96
C GLU A 262 49.02 -53.60 -141.01
N GLU A 263 48.89 -54.93 -141.02
CA GLU A 263 49.47 -55.79 -142.06
C GLU A 263 48.92 -55.46 -143.46
N ALA A 264 47.61 -55.27 -143.59
CA ALA A 264 46.99 -54.87 -144.85
C ALA A 264 47.45 -53.48 -145.31
N SER A 265 47.58 -52.53 -144.37
CA SER A 265 48.11 -51.18 -144.64
C SER A 265 49.58 -51.21 -145.07
N ALA A 266 50.41 -52.07 -144.47
CA ALA A 266 51.79 -52.28 -144.89
C ALA A 266 51.88 -52.84 -146.31
N SER A 267 51.07 -53.87 -146.62
CA SER A 267 50.99 -54.46 -147.96
C SER A 267 50.56 -53.45 -149.03
N LEU A 268 49.56 -52.60 -148.74
CA LEU A 268 49.14 -51.54 -149.65
C LEU A 268 50.22 -50.48 -149.85
N ARG A 269 50.93 -50.08 -148.79
CA ARG A 269 52.06 -49.12 -148.88
C ARG A 269 53.19 -49.65 -149.77
N GLU A 270 53.49 -50.94 -149.70
CA GLU A 270 54.49 -51.58 -150.58
C GLU A 270 54.02 -51.62 -152.04
N ARG A 271 52.74 -51.91 -152.28
CA ARG A 271 52.14 -51.90 -153.62
C ARG A 271 52.12 -50.50 -154.25
N ILE A 272 51.85 -49.46 -153.47
CA ILE A 272 51.97 -48.06 -153.91
C ILE A 272 53.42 -47.77 -154.30
N ARG A 273 54.39 -48.18 -153.49
CA ARG A 273 55.83 -47.98 -153.80
C ARG A 273 56.23 -48.66 -155.10
N HIS A 274 55.80 -49.90 -155.33
CA HIS A 274 56.03 -50.60 -156.60
C HIS A 274 55.36 -49.92 -157.80
N LEU A 275 54.15 -49.38 -157.62
CA LEU A 275 53.47 -48.61 -158.65
C LEU A 275 54.21 -47.30 -158.94
N ASP A 276 54.67 -46.59 -157.92
CA ASP A 276 55.47 -45.37 -158.06
C ASP A 276 56.78 -45.64 -158.80
N ASP A 277 57.47 -46.75 -158.51
CA ASP A 277 58.68 -47.18 -159.22
C ASP A 277 58.38 -47.50 -160.70
N MET A 278 57.25 -48.16 -161.00
CA MET A 278 56.82 -48.41 -162.37
C MET A 278 56.46 -47.13 -163.11
N VAL A 279 55.78 -46.19 -162.43
CA VAL A 279 55.47 -44.86 -162.97
C VAL A 279 56.75 -44.09 -163.23
N HIS A 280 57.75 -44.15 -162.34
CA HIS A 280 59.05 -43.53 -162.57
C HIS A 280 59.82 -44.17 -163.73
N CYS A 281 59.79 -45.50 -163.86
CA CYS A 281 60.36 -46.18 -165.03
C CYS A 281 59.69 -45.74 -166.34
N GLN A 282 58.36 -45.61 -166.34
CA GLN A 282 57.58 -45.11 -167.49
C GLN A 282 57.91 -43.65 -167.80
N GLN A 283 57.93 -42.76 -166.79
CA GLN A 283 58.26 -41.34 -166.95
C GLN A 283 59.68 -41.15 -167.50
N LYS A 284 60.66 -41.92 -167.04
CA LYS A 284 62.03 -41.86 -167.56
C LYS A 284 62.11 -42.27 -169.02
N LYS A 285 61.34 -43.28 -169.43
CA LYS A 285 61.26 -43.74 -170.83
C LYS A 285 60.60 -42.71 -171.75
N VAL A 286 59.51 -42.08 -171.30
CA VAL A 286 58.86 -40.97 -172.03
C VAL A 286 59.80 -39.77 -172.16
N LYS A 287 60.54 -39.41 -171.10
CA LYS A 287 61.49 -38.29 -171.15
C LYS A 287 62.59 -38.53 -172.19
N GLN A 288 63.11 -39.75 -172.27
CA GLN A 288 64.09 -40.16 -173.28
C GLN A 288 63.55 -40.04 -174.71
N MET A 289 62.31 -40.47 -174.96
CA MET A 289 61.67 -40.32 -176.27
C MET A 289 61.48 -38.84 -176.68
N VAL A 290 61.15 -37.96 -175.74
CA VAL A 290 61.02 -36.51 -176.00
C VAL A 290 62.39 -35.85 -176.27
N GLU A 291 63.46 -36.33 -175.65
CA GLU A 291 64.83 -35.86 -175.93
C GLU A 291 65.31 -36.29 -177.34
N GLU A 292 64.96 -37.49 -177.80
CA GLU A 292 65.31 -38.01 -179.14
C GLU A 292 64.55 -37.29 -180.28
N GLU A 293 63.27 -36.92 -180.10
CA GLU A 293 62.54 -36.10 -181.08
C GLU A 293 63.10 -34.67 -181.19
N LYS A 294 63.64 -34.10 -180.10
CA LYS A 294 64.33 -32.80 -180.15
C LYS A 294 65.65 -32.86 -180.92
N VAL A 295 66.36 -33.98 -180.93
CA VAL A 295 67.61 -34.13 -181.70
C VAL A 295 67.33 -34.34 -183.19
N HIS A 296 66.23 -35.02 -183.55
CA HIS A 296 65.82 -35.19 -184.96
C HIS A 296 65.27 -33.91 -185.61
N ALA A 297 64.67 -32.99 -184.84
CA ALA A 297 64.21 -31.69 -185.35
C ALA A 297 65.32 -30.63 -185.54
N VAL A 298 66.58 -30.92 -185.14
CA VAL A 298 67.73 -30.00 -185.28
C VAL A 298 68.62 -30.36 -186.49
N TYR A 299 68.38 -31.50 -187.16
CA TYR A 299 69.11 -31.96 -188.35
C TYR A 299 68.24 -32.03 -189.63
N SER A 300 67.12 -31.29 -189.69
CA SER A 300 66.35 -30.96 -190.91
C SER A 300 65.83 -29.52 -190.82
#